data_AF-A0A267DDI2-F1
#
_entry.id   AF-A0A267DDI2-F1
#
_cell.length_a   1.000
_cell.length_b   1.000
_cell.length_c   1.000
_cell.angle_alpha   90.00
_cell.angle_beta   90.00
_cell.angle_gamma   90.00
#
_symmetry.space_group_name_H-M   'P 1'
#
loop_
_entity.id
_entity.type
_entity.pdbx_description
1 polymer ?
#
loop_
_entity_poly.entity_id
_entity_poly.type
_entity_poly.pdbx_seq_one_letter_code
_entity_poly.pdbx_strand_id
1 'polypeptide(L)' 'AASKDGATKRLTDVKGYTGAHKERFDADSGKGKGKEGREDVAKNEGYVSGYKNADTYDEAKK' A
#
# COMPACT_ATOMS: atom_id res chain seq x y z
N ALA A 1 15.25 -21.73 -3.97
CA ALA A 1 15.93 -20.82 -3.03
C ALA A 1 16.54 -19.67 -3.83
N ALA A 2 16.34 -18.42 -3.41
CA ALA A 2 16.99 -17.29 -4.08
C ALA A 2 18.52 -17.45 -3.96
N SER A 3 19.23 -17.26 -5.07
CA SER A 3 20.69 -17.45 -5.12
C SER A 3 21.38 -16.48 -4.16
N LYS A 4 22.30 -16.99 -3.33
CA LYS A 4 23.03 -16.21 -2.32
C LYS A 4 24.26 -15.49 -2.88
N ASP A 5 24.47 -15.55 -4.19
CA ASP A 5 25.58 -14.87 -4.85
C ASP A 5 25.40 -13.34 -4.80
N GLY A 6 26.49 -12.61 -4.50
CA GLY A 6 26.47 -11.16 -4.32
C GLY A 6 26.05 -10.37 -5.56
N ALA A 7 26.22 -10.92 -6.77
CA ALA A 7 25.72 -10.32 -8.00
C ALA A 7 24.19 -10.46 -8.09
N THR A 8 23.67 -11.66 -7.83
CA THR A 8 22.21 -11.91 -7.87
C THR A 8 21.46 -11.23 -6.74
N LYS A 9 22.08 -11.04 -5.58
CA LYS A 9 21.46 -10.34 -4.43
C LYS A 9 21.08 -8.90 -4.78
N ARG A 10 21.93 -8.19 -5.54
CA ARG A 10 21.65 -6.81 -5.97
C ARG A 10 20.51 -6.74 -6.97
N LEU A 11 20.32 -7.79 -7.77
CA LEU A 11 19.24 -7.88 -8.74
C LEU A 11 17.87 -8.14 -8.08
N THR A 12 17.85 -8.71 -6.87
CA THR A 12 16.62 -9.04 -6.12
C THR A 12 16.42 -8.18 -4.87
N ASP A 13 17.17 -7.09 -4.70
CA ASP A 13 17.03 -6.20 -3.54
C ASP A 13 15.92 -5.18 -3.76
N VAL A 14 14.81 -5.39 -3.07
CA VAL A 14 13.57 -4.61 -3.19
C VAL A 14 13.59 -3.34 -2.34
N LYS A 15 14.59 -3.19 -1.47
CA LYS A 15 14.75 -2.01 -0.60
C LYS A 15 15.00 -0.71 -1.38
N GLY A 16 15.42 -0.84 -2.64
CA GLY A 16 15.64 0.29 -3.55
C GLY A 16 14.37 0.81 -4.24
N TYR A 17 13.19 0.24 -3.99
CA TYR A 17 11.96 0.69 -4.62
C TYR A 17 11.59 2.10 -4.18
N THR A 18 11.45 3.00 -5.15
CA THR A 18 11.13 4.42 -4.97
C THR A 18 10.04 4.86 -5.96
N GLY A 19 9.42 6.01 -5.70
CA GLY A 19 8.36 6.57 -6.54
C GLY A 19 7.25 5.56 -6.82
N ALA A 20 6.88 5.42 -8.10
CA ALA A 20 5.82 4.54 -8.57
C ALA A 20 6.02 3.05 -8.23
N HIS A 21 7.25 2.61 -7.95
CA HIS A 21 7.49 1.23 -7.53
C HIS A 21 6.96 0.94 -6.12
N LYS A 22 6.96 1.91 -5.20
CA LYS A 22 6.39 1.72 -3.84
C LYS A 22 4.88 1.57 -3.86
N GLU A 23 4.23 2.27 -4.78
CA GLU A 23 2.79 2.20 -5.00
C GLU A 23 2.42 0.80 -5.51
N ARG A 24 3.24 0.24 -6.41
CA ARG A 24 2.92 -1.01 -7.14
C ARG A 24 3.44 -2.28 -6.48
N PHE A 25 4.51 -2.21 -5.68
CA PHE A 25 5.20 -3.38 -5.14
C PHE A 25 5.38 -3.30 -3.63
N ASP A 26 5.34 -4.47 -3.00
CA ASP A 26 5.63 -4.66 -1.59
C ASP A 26 7.14 -4.48 -1.32
N ALA A 27 7.47 -3.74 -0.25
CA ALA A 27 8.85 -3.38 0.06
C ALA A 27 9.64 -4.52 0.71
N ASP A 28 8.95 -5.54 1.25
CA ASP A 28 9.58 -6.67 1.94
C ASP A 28 9.89 -7.83 0.98
N SER A 29 8.94 -8.14 0.10
CA SER A 29 9.01 -9.29 -0.82
C SER A 29 9.24 -8.91 -2.28
N GLY A 30 9.01 -7.64 -2.65
CA GLY A 30 9.04 -7.18 -4.03
C GLY A 30 7.88 -7.65 -4.89
N LYS A 31 6.88 -8.32 -4.31
CA LYS A 31 5.71 -8.80 -5.03
C LYS A 31 4.79 -7.64 -5.36
N GLY A 32 4.10 -7.72 -6.49
CA GLY A 32 3.13 -6.70 -6.86
C GLY A 32 1.93 -6.68 -5.91
N LYS A 33 1.50 -5.48 -5.50
CA LYS A 33 0.31 -5.23 -4.65
C LYS A 33 -1.03 -5.44 -5.38
N GLY A 34 -1.00 -5.93 -6.62
CA GLY A 34 -2.22 -6.25 -7.36
C GLY A 34 -3.00 -5.01 -7.81
N LYS A 35 -4.33 -5.00 -7.57
CA LYS A 35 -5.20 -3.86 -7.91
C LYS A 35 -4.95 -2.67 -6.99
N GLU A 36 -4.74 -2.92 -5.70
CA GLU A 36 -4.51 -1.90 -4.68
C GLU A 36 -3.31 -1.00 -5.02
N GLY A 37 -2.25 -1.57 -5.61
CA GLY A 37 -1.09 -0.78 -6.05
C GLY A 37 -1.21 -0.12 -7.43
N ARG A 38 -2.35 -0.26 -8.11
CA ARG A 38 -2.59 0.23 -9.48
C ARG A 38 -3.80 1.16 -9.59
N GLU A 39 -4.69 1.15 -8.62
CA GLU A 39 -5.91 1.95 -8.58
C GLU A 39 -5.91 2.83 -7.33
N ASP A 40 -6.30 4.09 -7.52
CA ASP A 40 -6.59 4.99 -6.41
C ASP A 40 -8.03 4.72 -5.94
N VAL A 41 -8.17 3.88 -4.91
CA VAL A 41 -9.47 3.48 -4.37
C VAL A 41 -9.95 4.55 -3.40
N ALA A 42 -10.82 5.43 -3.89
CA ALA A 42 -11.54 6.36 -3.03
C ALA A 42 -12.53 5.60 -2.12
N LYS A 43 -12.51 5.92 -0.83
CA LYS A 43 -13.49 5.42 0.14
C LYS A 43 -14.88 5.96 -0.20
N ASN A 44 -15.78 5.08 -0.63
CA ASN A 44 -17.16 5.44 -0.98
C ASN A 44 -18.09 5.29 0.24
N GLU A 45 -17.69 5.90 1.35
CA GLU A 45 -18.45 5.87 2.62
C GLU A 45 -19.64 6.87 2.61
N GLY A 46 -19.86 7.57 1.49
CA GLY A 46 -20.92 8.58 1.31
C GLY A 46 -20.62 9.94 1.94
N TYR A 47 -19.55 10.04 2.73
CA TYR A 47 -19.10 11.29 3.33
C TYR A 47 -18.17 12.08 2.41
N VAL A 48 -18.25 13.40 2.51
CA VAL A 48 -17.38 14.32 1.77
C VAL A 48 -15.95 14.24 2.35
N SER A 49 -14.95 14.38 1.49
CA SER A 49 -13.54 14.50 1.90
C SER A 49 -13.38 15.58 2.97
N GLY A 50 -12.88 15.19 4.15
CA GLY A 50 -12.65 16.09 5.30
C GLY A 50 -13.71 16.03 6.40
N TYR A 51 -14.78 15.24 6.25
CA TYR A 51 -15.72 15.00 7.32
C TYR A 51 -15.08 14.15 8.44
N LYS A 52 -15.11 14.66 9.69
CA LYS A 52 -14.40 14.07 10.84
C LYS A 52 -15.28 13.23 11.76
N ASN A 53 -16.59 13.33 11.60
CA ASN A 53 -17.56 12.70 12.50
C ASN A 53 -18.22 11.49 11.84
N ALA A 54 -17.50 10.80 10.95
CA ALA A 54 -17.94 9.49 10.47
C ALA A 54 -17.98 8.53 11.66
N ASP A 55 -19.00 7.67 11.73
CA ASP A 55 -19.19 6.66 12.77
C ASP A 55 -19.43 7.16 14.22
N THR A 56 -19.64 8.46 14.45
CA THR A 56 -19.83 9.00 15.82
C THR A 56 -21.30 9.01 16.31
N TYR A 57 -22.23 8.43 15.56
CA TYR A 57 -23.67 8.48 15.90
C TYR A 57 -23.99 7.74 17.20
N ASP A 58 -23.40 6.57 17.40
CA ASP A 58 -23.63 5.75 18.60
C ASP A 58 -22.94 6.33 19.84
N GLU A 59 -21.84 7.06 19.68
CA GLU A 59 -21.14 7.73 20.78
C GLU A 59 -21.92 8.93 21.32
N ALA A 60 -22.59 9.69 20.44
CA ALA A 60 -23.39 10.86 20.83
C ALA A 60 -24.75 10.51 21.45
N LYS A 61 -25.21 9.26 21.27
CA LYS A 61 -26.52 8.75 21.72
C LYS A 61 -26.48 8.07 23.10
N LYS A 62 -25.31 8.04 23.75
CA LYS A 62 -25.09 7.32 25.01
C LYS A 62 -25.25 8.22 26.24
#